data_AF-A0A970PMM0-F1
#
_entry.id   AF-A0A970PMM0-F1
#
_cell.length_a   1.000
_cell.length_b   1.000
_cell.length_c   1.000
_cell.angle_alpha   90.00
_cell.angle_beta   90.00
_cell.angle_gamma   90.00
#
_symmetry.space_group_name_H-M   'P 1'
#
loop_
_entity.id
_entity.type
_entity.pdbx_description
1 polymer ?
#
loop_
_entity_poly.entity_id
_entity_poly.type
_entity_poly.pdbx_seq_one_letter_code
_entity_poly.pdbx_strand_id
1 'polypeptide(L)' 'MLPKKIQSFREPDPYPSPDRIAKELGEAFITYSRFLDELETRDIQLEWRYCNDGKAWLAKGLHRWTGARGG' A
#
# COMPACT_ATOMS: atom_id res chain seq x y z
N MET A 1 -21.32 4.21 -21.65
CA MET A 1 -19.87 4.25 -21.38
C MET A 1 -19.68 4.24 -19.87
N LEU A 2 -19.00 3.23 -19.32
CA LEU A 2 -18.60 3.29 -17.91
C LEU A 2 -17.56 4.42 -17.75
N PRO A 3 -17.63 5.24 -16.69
CA PRO A 3 -16.61 6.25 -16.45
C PRO A 3 -15.25 5.57 -16.37
N LYS A 4 -14.28 6.11 -17.12
CA LYS A 4 -12.91 5.62 -17.09
C LYS A 4 -12.38 5.84 -15.67
N LYS A 5 -12.09 4.74 -14.95
CA LYS A 5 -11.58 4.82 -13.58
C LYS A 5 -10.20 5.50 -13.62
N ILE A 6 -10.12 6.71 -13.08
CA ILE A 6 -8.88 7.49 -13.02
C ILE A 6 -8.08 7.00 -11.81
N GLN A 7 -6.79 6.73 -12.00
CA GLN A 7 -5.88 6.35 -10.92
C GLN A 7 -5.35 7.61 -10.24
N SER A 8 -5.66 7.80 -8.95
CA SER A 8 -5.42 9.05 -8.20
C SER A 8 -4.00 9.23 -7.65
N PHE A 9 -3.17 8.18 -7.67
CA PHE A 9 -1.81 8.16 -7.11
C PHE A 9 -0.73 8.15 -8.22
N ARG A 10 -0.87 9.06 -9.19
CA ARG A 10 0.06 9.15 -10.33
C ARG A 10 1.27 10.02 -10.10
N GLU A 11 1.22 10.89 -9.12
CA GLU A 11 2.30 11.82 -8.80
C GLU A 11 3.05 11.35 -7.54
N PRO A 12 4.37 11.60 -7.46
CA PRO A 12 5.20 11.28 -6.30
C PRO A 12 4.94 12.19 -5.10
N ASP A 13 4.21 13.30 -5.30
CA ASP A 13 3.75 14.19 -4.24
C ASP A 13 2.25 14.41 -4.48
N PRO A 14 1.36 14.22 -3.48
CA PRO A 14 1.63 13.82 -2.11
C PRO A 14 1.94 12.34 -1.91
N TYR A 15 2.49 12.03 -0.73
CA TYR A 15 2.63 10.66 -0.23
C TYR A 15 1.25 10.00 -0.08
N PRO A 16 1.12 8.66 -0.25
CA PRO A 16 -0.11 7.93 -0.06
C PRO A 16 -0.40 7.73 1.44
N SER A 17 -0.76 8.81 2.14
CA SER A 17 -1.17 8.74 3.54
C SER A 17 -2.46 7.92 3.72
N PRO A 18 -2.68 7.32 4.91
CA PRO A 18 -3.92 6.59 5.21
C PRO A 18 -5.18 7.42 4.91
N ASP A 19 -5.20 8.71 5.26
CA ASP A 19 -6.35 9.60 5.00
C ASP A 19 -6.65 9.75 3.50
N ARG A 20 -5.60 9.85 2.68
CA ARG A 20 -5.75 9.99 1.23
C ARG A 20 -6.18 8.67 0.60
N ILE A 21 -5.65 7.54 1.07
CA ILE A 21 -6.11 6.21 0.64
C ILE A 21 -7.58 6.00 1.03
N ALA A 22 -7.97 6.39 2.25
CA ALA A 22 -9.36 6.31 2.72
C ALA A 22 -10.30 7.13 1.84
N LYS A 23 -9.92 8.36 1.49
CA LYS A 23 -10.69 9.22 0.60
C LYS A 23 -10.93 8.60 -0.77
N GLU A 24 -9.91 7.95 -1.35
CA GLU A 24 -10.00 7.36 -2.69
C GLU A 24 -10.69 5.98 -2.71
N LEU A 25 -10.54 5.19 -1.64
CA LEU A 25 -11.16 3.87 -1.53
C LEU A 25 -12.60 3.91 -1.01
N GLY A 26 -12.99 4.96 -0.28
CA GLY A 26 -14.30 5.06 0.35
C GLY A 26 -14.59 3.87 1.27
N GLU A 27 -15.73 3.21 1.10
CA GLU A 27 -16.15 2.06 1.91
C GLU A 27 -15.16 0.87 1.85
N ALA A 28 -14.46 0.70 0.72
CA ALA A 28 -13.46 -0.35 0.56
C ALA A 28 -12.23 -0.15 1.48
N PHE A 29 -12.07 1.04 2.06
CA PHE A 29 -11.02 1.31 3.03
C PHE A 29 -11.15 0.42 4.27
N ILE A 30 -12.36 0.03 4.68
CA ILE A 30 -12.57 -0.86 5.83
C ILE A 30 -11.90 -2.21 5.61
N THR A 31 -12.10 -2.81 4.43
CA THR A 31 -11.46 -4.07 4.06
C THR A 31 -9.95 -3.92 3.92
N TYR A 32 -9.50 -2.81 3.33
CA TYR A 32 -8.08 -2.49 3.22
C TYR A 32 -7.40 -2.37 4.59
N SER A 33 -7.99 -1.65 5.54
CA SER A 33 -7.43 -1.50 6.89
C SER A 33 -7.34 -2.84 7.63
N ARG A 34 -8.37 -3.69 7.53
CA ARG A 34 -8.31 -5.05 8.11
C ARG A 34 -7.16 -5.88 7.52
N PHE A 35 -6.92 -5.75 6.22
CA PHE A 35 -5.77 -6.40 5.59
C PHE A 35 -4.44 -5.86 6.13
N LEU A 36 -4.33 -4.55 6.39
CA LEU A 36 -3.13 -3.97 7.02
C LEU A 36 -2.92 -4.49 8.45
N ASP A 37 -3.99 -4.58 9.24
CA ASP A 37 -3.93 -5.12 10.61
C ASP A 37 -3.41 -6.57 10.59
N GLU A 38 -3.90 -7.39 9.64
CA GLU A 38 -3.42 -8.76 9.45
C GLU A 38 -1.93 -8.83 9.08
N LEU A 39 -1.42 -7.89 8.28
CA LEU A 39 0.02 -7.80 7.99
C LEU A 39 0.83 -7.45 9.24
N GLU A 40 0.36 -6.48 10.03
CA GLU A 40 1.03 -6.05 11.27
C GLU A 40 1.07 -7.17 12.31
N THR A 41 -0.02 -7.95 12.47
CA THR A 41 -0.04 -9.13 13.35
C THR A 41 1.00 -10.20 13.00
N ARG A 42 1.52 -10.17 11.76
CA ARG A 42 2.55 -11.08 11.25
C ARG A 42 3.93 -10.43 11.21
N ASP A 43 4.10 -9.26 11.84
CA ASP A 43 5.32 -8.46 11.82
C ASP A 43 5.75 -8.12 10.37
N ILE A 44 4.77 -7.78 9.53
CA ILE A 44 4.99 -7.31 8.16
C ILE A 44 4.70 -5.80 8.12
N GLN A 45 5.74 -5.00 7.95
CA GLN A 45 5.64 -3.54 7.85
C GLN A 45 5.59 -3.09 6.39
N LEU A 46 4.76 -2.10 6.06
CA LEU A 46 4.72 -1.55 4.71
C LEU A 46 5.71 -0.42 4.50
N GLU A 47 6.53 -0.56 3.47
CA GLU A 47 7.41 0.49 2.95
C GLU A 47 6.87 0.98 1.61
N TRP A 48 6.52 2.26 1.51
CA TRP A 48 6.00 2.85 0.28
C TRP A 48 7.13 3.40 -0.59
N ARG A 49 7.07 3.10 -1.88
CA ARG A 49 8.01 3.62 -2.89
C ARG A 49 7.24 4.08 -4.12
N TYR A 50 7.68 5.18 -4.71
CA TYR A 50 7.14 5.64 -5.98
C TYR A 50 7.90 4.99 -7.14
N CYS A 51 7.16 4.32 -8.03
CA CYS A 51 7.69 3.72 -9.25
C CYS A 51 7.54 4.71 -10.40
N ASN A 52 8.67 5.27 -10.87
CA ASN A 52 8.70 6.25 -11.95
C ASN A 52 8.11 5.71 -13.27
N ASP A 53 8.44 4.46 -13.62
CA ASP A 53 8.04 3.86 -14.91
C ASP A 53 6.54 3.65 -14.99
N GLY A 54 5.92 3.19 -13.90
CA GLY A 54 4.48 2.98 -13.80
C GLY A 54 3.69 4.21 -13.38
N LYS A 55 4.38 5.29 -12.98
CA LYS A 55 3.82 6.48 -12.32
C LYS A 55 2.79 6.07 -11.25
N ALA A 56 3.25 5.25 -10.31
CA ALA A 56 2.39 4.64 -9.31
C ALA A 56 3.13 4.42 -7.99
N TRP A 57 2.38 4.42 -6.90
CA TRP A 57 2.87 4.04 -5.59
C TRP A 57 2.78 2.53 -5.37
N LEU A 58 3.84 1.94 -4.83
CA LEU A 58 3.92 0.53 -4.46
C LEU A 58 4.22 0.42 -2.96
N ALA A 59 3.38 -0.30 -2.24
CA ALA A 59 3.64 -0.70 -0.86
C ALA A 59 4.34 -2.07 -0.86
N LYS A 60 5.58 -2.12 -0.37
CA LYS A 60 6.34 -3.35 -0.19
C LYS A 60 6.21 -3.82 1.25
N GLY A 61 5.77 -5.06 1.46
CA GLY A 61 5.83 -5.70 2.78
C GLY A 61 7.27 -6.09 3.14
N LEU A 62 7.77 -5.55 4.24
CA LEU A 62 9.03 -5.89 4.87
C LEU A 62 8.74 -6.80 6.05
N HIS A 63 9.36 -7.99 6.05
CA HIS A 63 9.32 -8.91 7.17
C HIS A 63 10.75 -9.21 7.60
N ARG A 64 11.06 -9.05 8.89
CA ARG A 64 12.39 -9.35 9.40
C ARG A 64 12.54 -10.87 9.57
N TRP A 65 13.35 -11.48 8.73
CA TRP A 65 13.70 -12.89 8.89
C TRP A 65 14.51 -13.11 10.18
N THR A 66 13.96 -13.89 11.11
CA THR A 66 14.58 -14.19 12.42
C THR A 66 15.24 -15.58 12.47
N GLY A 67 15.09 -16.40 11.43
CA GLY A 67 15.69 -17.73 11.35
C GLY A 67 17.17 -17.71 10.91
N ALA A 68 17.88 -18.81 11.17
CA ALA A 68 19.21 -19.02 10.60
C ALA A 68 19.10 -19.09 9.06
N ARG A 69 19.92 -18.29 8.36
CA ARG A 69 20.02 -18.35 6.90
C ARG A 69 21.07 -19.41 6.54
N GLY A 70 20.64 -20.65 6.37
CA GLY A 70 21.49 -21.78 5.96
C GLY A 70 22.47 -22.24 7.04
N GLY A 71 22.63 -23.56 7.16
CA GLY A 71 23.68 -24.21 7.95
C GLY A 71 24.96 -24.39 7.16
#